data_AF-A0A845X2B1-F1
#
_entry.id   AF-A0A845X2B1-F1
#
_cell.length_a   1.000
_cell.length_b   1.000
_cell.length_c   1.000
_cell.angle_alpha   90.00
_cell.angle_beta   90.00
_cell.angle_gamma   90.00
#
_symmetry.space_group_name_H-M   'P 1'
#
loop_
_entity.id
_entity.type
_entity.pdbx_description
1 polymer ?
#
loop_
_entity_poly.entity_id
_entity_poly.type
_entity_poly.pdbx_seq_one_letter_code
_entity_poly.pdbx_strand_id
1 'polypeptide(L)'
;MQRKSFKFACLLAGAIALTAVPTIPLIPAEAEAEVVSCSDDPLANLQLNSRQRSQIEQLEARLWAQEEQYLDNLFESLSPEEEAQLEQIETRYDQQLEALLSSEQRQQLEQLDNWAEQEFVKIAPEFAQDFEAEPNLTPEQERQLNALDQTYEERFVALLTPEQERQLEALDEQMYTELEAAFPELAAQEAVQFEALEAEYLQGLSAILTPEQQRQVEQELAACGD
;
A
#
# COMPACT_ATOMS: atom_id res chain seq x y z
N MET A 1 18.36 5.88 -22.30
CA MET A 1 18.61 5.68 -20.86
C MET A 1 17.42 6.25 -20.16
N GLN A 2 16.40 5.41 -20.04
CA GLN A 2 15.09 5.76 -19.51
C GLN A 2 15.24 6.09 -18.04
N ARG A 3 14.68 7.23 -17.64
CA ARG A 3 14.36 7.55 -16.26
C ARG A 3 13.39 6.46 -15.81
N LYS A 4 13.91 5.36 -15.23
CA LYS A 4 13.06 4.39 -14.53
C LYS A 4 12.59 5.11 -13.29
N SER A 5 11.32 5.42 -13.32
CA SER A 5 10.66 6.42 -12.52
C SER A 5 10.64 5.97 -11.06
N PHE A 6 11.25 6.77 -10.19
CA PHE A 6 10.99 6.77 -8.75
C PHE A 6 9.48 6.82 -8.43
N LYS A 7 8.66 7.28 -9.39
CA LYS A 7 7.20 7.21 -9.39
C LYS A 7 6.60 5.80 -9.33
N PHE A 8 7.31 4.76 -9.77
CA PHE A 8 6.76 3.40 -9.85
C PHE A 8 6.95 2.58 -8.57
N ALA A 9 8.01 2.84 -7.79
CA ALA A 9 8.13 2.21 -6.48
C ALA A 9 6.98 2.64 -5.54
N CYS A 10 6.58 3.92 -5.58
CA CYS A 10 5.44 4.41 -4.81
C CYS A 10 4.07 3.99 -5.37
N LEU A 11 3.93 3.75 -6.69
CA LEU A 11 2.63 3.34 -7.26
C LEU A 11 2.34 1.83 -7.09
N LEU A 12 3.37 0.97 -7.08
CA LEU A 12 3.18 -0.45 -6.78
C LEU A 12 3.21 -0.74 -5.27
N ALA A 13 3.97 0.03 -4.46
CA ALA A 13 3.91 -0.10 -3.00
C ALA A 13 2.68 0.60 -2.39
N GLY A 14 2.24 1.73 -2.95
CA GLY A 14 1.06 2.47 -2.50
C GLY A 14 -0.27 1.81 -2.89
N ALA A 15 -0.26 0.93 -3.88
CA ALA A 15 -1.45 0.16 -4.23
C ALA A 15 -1.64 -1.09 -3.33
N ILE A 16 -0.59 -1.57 -2.64
CA ILE A 16 -0.68 -2.74 -1.72
C ILE A 16 -1.18 -2.33 -0.32
N ALA A 17 -1.55 -1.08 -0.12
CA ALA A 17 -2.29 -0.64 1.04
C ALA A 17 -3.76 -0.40 0.68
N LEU A 18 -4.52 -1.46 0.40
CA LEU A 18 -5.97 -1.60 0.63
C LEU A 18 -6.50 -2.86 -0.08
N THR A 19 -6.73 -3.92 0.71
CA THR A 19 -7.94 -4.76 0.74
C THR A 19 -7.62 -6.22 1.10
N ALA A 20 -7.41 -6.46 2.40
CA ALA A 20 -7.97 -7.66 3.00
C ALA A 20 -9.51 -7.49 3.02
N VAL A 21 -10.17 -7.61 1.85
CA VAL A 21 -11.62 -7.72 1.77
C VAL A 21 -11.95 -9.19 2.01
N PRO A 22 -12.64 -9.54 3.12
CA PRO A 22 -13.26 -10.85 3.19
C PRO A 22 -14.29 -10.93 2.05
N THR A 23 -14.21 -12.01 1.27
CA THR A 23 -15.16 -12.32 0.20
C THR A 23 -16.58 -12.41 0.76
N ILE A 24 -17.36 -11.33 0.66
CA ILE A 24 -18.78 -11.31 1.08
C ILE A 24 -19.63 -12.01 0.01
N PRO A 25 -20.39 -13.08 0.33
CA PRO A 25 -21.44 -13.58 -0.53
C PRO A 25 -22.63 -12.61 -0.54
N LEU A 26 -23.09 -12.24 -1.73
CA LEU A 26 -24.32 -11.44 -1.95
C LEU A 26 -25.53 -11.96 -1.14
N ILE A 27 -25.99 -11.18 -0.15
CA ILE A 27 -27.29 -11.32 0.50
C ILE A 27 -28.06 -9.99 0.35
N PRO A 28 -29.36 -10.01 -0.02
CA PRO A 28 -30.07 -8.79 -0.39
C PRO A 28 -30.49 -7.96 0.82
N ALA A 29 -30.55 -6.65 0.56
CA ALA A 29 -30.90 -5.54 1.45
C ALA A 29 -32.12 -5.78 2.35
N GLU A 30 -31.93 -5.55 3.66
CA GLU A 30 -32.83 -4.83 4.59
C GLU A 30 -32.37 -5.08 6.04
N ALA A 31 -31.52 -4.21 6.58
CA ALA A 31 -31.44 -3.94 8.03
C ALA A 31 -30.62 -2.66 8.26
N GLU A 32 -31.21 -1.69 8.93
CA GLU A 32 -30.50 -0.54 9.49
C GLU A 32 -29.55 -1.05 10.58
N ALA A 33 -28.30 -1.34 10.21
CA ALA A 33 -27.21 -1.59 11.15
C ALA A 33 -26.49 -0.26 11.40
N GLU A 34 -26.22 0.04 12.67
CA GLU A 34 -25.28 1.07 13.07
C GLU A 34 -24.00 0.91 12.24
N VAL A 35 -23.60 1.95 11.52
CA VAL A 35 -22.35 1.95 10.75
C VAL A 35 -21.21 1.83 11.76
N VAL A 36 -20.74 0.60 11.97
CA VAL A 36 -19.48 0.34 12.65
C VAL A 36 -18.41 0.89 11.73
N SER A 37 -17.87 2.06 12.06
CA SER A 37 -16.66 2.58 11.45
C SER A 37 -15.55 1.62 11.83
N CYS A 38 -15.23 0.70 10.94
CA CYS A 38 -14.07 -0.17 11.08
C CYS A 38 -12.84 0.74 11.25
N SER A 39 -12.05 0.53 12.30
CA SER A 39 -10.75 1.19 12.43
C SER A 39 -9.80 0.46 11.49
N ASP A 40 -9.13 1.18 10.59
CA ASP A 40 -8.12 0.60 9.68
C ASP A 40 -6.96 -0.06 10.45
N ASP A 41 -6.79 0.30 11.72
CA ASP A 41 -5.84 -0.32 12.64
C ASP A 41 -6.57 -1.01 13.81
N PRO A 42 -6.52 -2.36 13.92
CA PRO A 42 -7.13 -3.12 15.02
C PRO A 42 -6.42 -2.92 16.37
N LEU A 43 -5.23 -2.31 16.38
CA LEU A 43 -4.46 -1.98 17.58
C LEU A 43 -4.74 -0.57 18.08
N ALA A 44 -5.42 0.28 17.31
CA ALA A 44 -5.62 1.71 17.61
C ALA A 44 -6.24 1.96 19.00
N ASN A 45 -7.14 1.06 19.43
CA ASN A 45 -7.86 1.16 20.70
C ASN A 45 -7.18 0.46 21.88
N LEU A 46 -6.01 -0.15 21.67
CA LEU A 46 -5.28 -0.85 22.73
C LEU A 46 -4.40 0.09 23.56
N GLN A 47 -4.47 -0.06 24.88
CA GLN A 47 -3.47 0.54 25.77
C GLN A 47 -2.18 -0.28 25.74
N LEU A 48 -1.28 0.07 24.82
CA LEU A 48 0.04 -0.54 24.70
C LEU A 48 1.07 0.22 25.54
N ASN A 49 1.85 -0.50 26.36
CA ASN A 49 3.00 0.08 27.03
C ASN A 49 4.17 0.31 26.04
N SER A 50 5.17 1.10 26.44
CA SER A 50 6.28 1.47 25.55
C SER A 50 7.08 0.28 25.01
N ARG A 51 7.20 -0.80 25.80
CA ARG A 51 7.86 -2.03 25.36
C ARG A 51 7.02 -2.75 24.31
N GLN A 52 5.72 -2.88 24.53
CA GLN A 52 4.81 -3.50 23.56
C GLN A 52 4.81 -2.74 22.23
N ARG A 53 4.68 -1.41 22.27
CA ARG A 53 4.74 -0.57 21.06
C ARG A 53 6.02 -0.80 20.27
N SER A 54 7.17 -0.73 20.92
CA SER A 54 8.46 -0.95 20.24
C SER A 54 8.60 -2.37 19.68
N GLN A 55 8.03 -3.38 20.33
CA GLN A 55 8.04 -4.76 19.80
C GLN A 55 7.09 -4.94 18.62
N ILE A 56 5.94 -4.24 18.62
CA ILE A 56 4.97 -4.25 17.52
C ILE A 56 5.54 -3.51 16.31
N GLU A 57 6.10 -2.31 16.50
CA GLU A 57 6.79 -1.55 15.44
C GLU A 57 7.91 -2.39 14.77
N GLN A 58 8.63 -3.21 15.55
CA GLN A 58 9.65 -4.12 14.99
C GLN A 58 9.07 -5.32 14.24
N LEU A 59 7.85 -5.76 14.60
CA LEU A 59 7.15 -6.80 13.85
C LEU A 59 6.61 -6.25 12.53
N GLU A 60 5.98 -5.07 12.56
CA GLU A 60 5.47 -4.37 11.37
C GLU A 60 6.61 -4.09 10.40
N ALA A 61 7.72 -3.52 10.87
CA ALA A 61 8.90 -3.27 10.04
C ALA A 61 9.48 -4.56 9.43
N ARG A 62 9.38 -5.70 10.15
CA ARG A 62 9.83 -6.99 9.59
C ARG A 62 8.87 -7.50 8.53
N LEU A 63 7.56 -7.40 8.78
CA LEU A 63 6.53 -7.79 7.83
C LEU A 63 6.75 -7.03 6.52
N TRP A 64 6.80 -5.70 6.57
CA TRP A 64 7.04 -4.86 5.40
C TRP A 64 8.32 -5.22 4.66
N ALA A 65 9.44 -5.43 5.37
CA ALA A 65 10.69 -5.82 4.73
C ALA A 65 10.61 -7.21 4.04
N GLN A 66 9.81 -8.14 4.57
CA GLN A 66 9.61 -9.45 3.95
C GLN A 66 8.68 -9.38 2.73
N GLU A 67 7.65 -8.55 2.80
CA GLU A 67 6.72 -8.27 1.71
C GLU A 67 7.44 -7.61 0.54
N GLU A 68 8.20 -6.54 0.81
CA GLU A 68 9.03 -5.84 -0.17
C GLU A 68 10.01 -6.80 -0.85
N GLN A 69 10.75 -7.58 -0.04
CA GLN A 69 11.68 -8.57 -0.58
C GLN A 69 10.96 -9.62 -1.47
N TYR A 70 9.76 -10.06 -1.09
CA TYR A 70 9.01 -11.02 -1.90
C TYR A 70 8.62 -10.41 -3.25
N LEU A 71 8.10 -9.19 -3.25
CA LEU A 71 7.69 -8.47 -4.45
C LEU A 71 8.89 -8.24 -5.39
N ASP A 72 10.03 -7.81 -4.87
CA ASP A 72 11.25 -7.63 -5.68
C ASP A 72 11.66 -8.94 -6.39
N ASN A 73 11.69 -10.05 -5.65
CA ASN A 73 11.99 -11.36 -6.25
C ASN A 73 10.96 -11.77 -7.31
N LEU A 74 9.68 -11.43 -7.08
CA LEU A 74 8.61 -11.70 -8.03
C LEU A 74 8.85 -10.93 -9.34
N PHE A 75 9.13 -9.62 -9.25
CA PHE A 75 9.41 -8.79 -10.41
C PHE A 75 10.69 -9.19 -11.14
N GLU A 76 11.76 -9.56 -10.42
CA GLU A 76 12.99 -10.08 -11.03
C GLU A 76 12.79 -11.41 -11.77
N SER A 77 11.76 -12.17 -11.41
CA SER A 77 11.46 -13.47 -12.01
C SER A 77 10.63 -13.39 -13.30
N LEU A 78 10.10 -12.21 -13.63
CA LEU A 78 9.30 -12.01 -14.83
C LEU A 78 10.11 -12.29 -16.09
N SER A 79 9.48 -12.97 -17.05
CA SER A 79 10.04 -13.09 -18.39
C SER A 79 9.91 -11.77 -19.16
N PRO A 80 10.71 -11.56 -20.23
CA PRO A 80 10.59 -10.36 -21.05
C PRO A 80 9.21 -10.15 -21.69
N GLU A 81 8.45 -11.22 -21.89
CA GLU A 81 7.07 -11.14 -22.41
C GLU A 81 6.11 -10.63 -21.33
N GLU A 82 6.26 -11.12 -20.10
CA GLU A 82 5.47 -10.70 -18.94
C GLU A 82 5.79 -9.25 -18.55
N GLU A 83 7.07 -8.85 -18.55
CA GLU A 83 7.50 -7.45 -18.36
C GLU A 83 6.83 -6.53 -19.39
N ALA A 84 6.81 -6.93 -20.67
CA ALA A 84 6.19 -6.12 -21.72
C ALA A 84 4.66 -6.05 -21.60
N GLN A 85 4.03 -7.08 -21.03
CA GLN A 85 2.60 -7.08 -20.75
C GLN A 85 2.26 -6.19 -19.55
N LEU A 86 3.08 -6.23 -18.50
CA LEU A 86 2.98 -5.35 -17.34
C LEU A 86 3.12 -3.88 -17.77
N GLU A 87 4.15 -3.54 -18.54
CA GLU A 87 4.37 -2.17 -19.06
C GLU A 87 3.17 -1.67 -19.88
N GLN A 88 2.47 -2.56 -20.60
CA GLN A 88 1.27 -2.20 -21.36
C GLN A 88 0.06 -1.89 -20.47
N ILE A 89 -0.10 -2.62 -19.37
CA ILE A 89 -1.17 -2.38 -18.39
C ILE A 89 -0.90 -1.05 -17.69
N GLU A 90 0.33 -0.84 -17.21
CA GLU A 90 0.77 0.41 -16.57
C GLU A 90 0.59 1.61 -17.51
N THR A 91 1.06 1.51 -18.76
CA THR A 91 0.92 2.59 -19.75
C THR A 91 -0.55 2.94 -19.98
N ARG A 92 -1.45 1.96 -19.95
CA ARG A 92 -2.89 2.20 -20.12
C ARG A 92 -3.48 2.89 -18.90
N TYR A 93 -3.13 2.42 -17.71
CA TYR A 93 -3.53 3.04 -16.44
C TYR A 93 -3.11 4.51 -16.39
N ASP A 94 -1.83 4.81 -16.69
CA ASP A 94 -1.31 6.18 -16.71
C ASP A 94 -2.09 7.09 -17.68
N GLN A 95 -2.39 6.58 -18.88
CA GLN A 95 -3.18 7.32 -19.86
C GLN A 95 -4.60 7.60 -19.39
N GLN A 96 -5.21 6.66 -18.66
CA GLN A 96 -6.56 6.81 -18.11
C GLN A 96 -6.54 7.81 -16.94
N LEU A 97 -5.57 7.70 -16.02
CA LEU A 97 -5.36 8.65 -14.94
C LEU A 97 -5.17 10.07 -15.47
N GLU A 98 -4.29 10.26 -16.45
CA GLU A 98 -4.07 11.58 -17.08
C GLU A 98 -5.34 12.15 -17.74
N ALA A 99 -6.22 11.29 -18.25
CA ALA A 99 -7.47 11.69 -18.87
C ALA A 99 -8.54 12.09 -17.84
N LEU A 100 -8.49 11.55 -16.61
CA LEU A 100 -9.34 11.97 -15.50
C LEU A 100 -9.04 13.40 -15.06
N LEU A 101 -7.77 13.82 -15.18
CA LEU A 101 -7.30 15.11 -14.70
C LEU A 101 -7.45 16.24 -15.74
N SER A 102 -7.96 17.38 -15.28
CA SER A 102 -7.94 18.62 -16.07
C SER A 102 -6.49 19.08 -16.34
N SER A 103 -6.30 19.99 -17.29
CA SER A 103 -4.97 20.56 -17.56
C SER A 103 -4.41 21.32 -16.35
N GLU A 104 -5.27 21.96 -15.55
CA GLU A 104 -4.87 22.68 -14.35
C GLU A 104 -4.45 21.70 -13.24
N GLN A 105 -5.24 20.64 -13.01
CA GLN A 105 -4.90 19.58 -12.06
C GLN A 105 -3.59 18.88 -12.43
N ARG A 106 -3.33 18.62 -13.72
CA ARG A 106 -2.05 18.05 -14.16
C ARG A 106 -0.86 18.96 -13.85
N GLN A 107 -1.02 20.27 -14.01
CA GLN A 107 0.02 21.23 -13.64
C GLN A 107 0.24 21.29 -12.13
N GLN A 108 -0.82 21.13 -11.32
CA GLN A 108 -0.72 21.05 -9.87
C GLN A 108 -0.05 19.74 -9.42
N LEU A 109 -0.38 18.62 -10.06
CA LEU A 109 0.25 17.33 -9.83
C LEU A 109 1.75 17.38 -10.14
N GLU A 110 2.14 17.97 -11.28
CA GLU A 110 3.57 18.14 -11.61
C GLU A 110 4.31 18.98 -10.55
N GLN A 111 3.67 20.01 -9.97
CA GLN A 111 4.25 20.78 -8.88
C GLN A 111 4.37 19.96 -7.59
N LEU A 112 3.37 19.14 -7.29
CA LEU A 112 3.37 18.25 -6.14
C LEU A 112 4.47 17.19 -6.26
N ASP A 113 4.61 16.57 -7.43
CA ASP A 113 5.69 15.62 -7.74
C ASP A 113 7.07 16.23 -7.54
N ASN A 114 7.29 17.43 -8.11
CA ASN A 114 8.55 18.15 -7.96
C ASN A 114 8.85 18.52 -6.51
N TRP A 115 7.82 18.84 -5.71
CA TRP A 115 7.98 19.08 -4.29
C TRP A 115 8.37 17.81 -3.54
N ALA A 116 7.69 16.69 -3.79
CA ALA A 116 7.97 15.41 -3.15
C ALA A 116 9.39 14.93 -3.47
N GLU A 117 9.82 15.01 -4.73
CA GLU A 117 11.20 14.66 -5.13
C GLU A 117 12.24 15.51 -4.38
N GLN A 118 11.98 16.81 -4.20
CA GLN A 118 12.88 17.69 -3.46
C GLN A 118 12.93 17.39 -1.97
N GLU A 119 11.80 17.05 -1.34
CA GLU A 119 11.78 16.64 0.07
C GLU A 119 12.44 15.28 0.25
N PHE A 120 12.17 14.33 -0.64
CA PHE A 120 12.80 13.01 -0.65
C PHE A 120 14.34 13.12 -0.65
N VAL A 121 14.90 13.91 -1.56
CA VAL A 121 16.36 14.14 -1.65
C VAL A 121 16.92 14.82 -0.40
N LYS A 122 16.14 15.59 0.36
CA LYS A 122 16.60 16.17 1.63
C LYS A 122 16.65 15.14 2.75
N ILE A 123 15.70 14.21 2.77
CA ILE A 123 15.59 13.16 3.79
C ILE A 123 16.63 12.06 3.54
N ALA A 124 16.77 11.64 2.29
CA ALA A 124 17.67 10.56 1.88
C ALA A 124 18.61 11.02 0.75
N PRO A 125 19.56 11.94 1.02
CA PRO A 125 20.44 12.53 0.00
C PRO A 125 21.37 11.52 -0.70
N GLU A 126 21.60 10.36 -0.08
CA GLU A 126 22.31 9.22 -0.64
C GLU A 126 21.70 8.73 -1.96
N PHE A 127 20.38 8.77 -2.11
CA PHE A 127 19.69 8.38 -3.33
C PHE A 127 19.95 9.31 -4.52
N ALA A 128 20.30 10.57 -4.28
CA ALA A 128 20.59 11.50 -5.37
C ALA A 128 21.93 11.19 -6.07
N GLN A 129 22.77 10.34 -5.48
CA GLN A 129 24.13 10.06 -5.95
C GLN A 129 24.25 8.69 -6.63
N ASP A 130 23.49 7.70 -6.16
CA ASP A 130 23.45 6.35 -6.72
C ASP A 130 22.04 5.77 -6.54
N PHE A 131 21.27 5.76 -7.62
CA PHE A 131 19.89 5.25 -7.63
C PHE A 131 19.83 3.71 -7.72
N GLU A 132 20.97 3.04 -7.92
CA GLU A 132 21.03 1.57 -8.09
C GLU A 132 21.39 0.84 -6.78
N ALA A 133 21.71 1.56 -5.71
CA ALA A 133 21.99 0.97 -4.41
C ALA A 133 20.74 1.02 -3.51
N GLU A 134 20.28 -0.14 -3.02
CA GLU A 134 19.33 -0.20 -1.91
C GLU A 134 19.86 0.66 -0.75
N PRO A 135 19.12 1.69 -0.33
CA PRO A 135 19.59 2.55 0.73
C PRO A 135 19.63 1.77 2.05
N ASN A 136 20.58 2.12 2.91
CA ASN A 136 20.48 1.76 4.31
C ASN A 136 19.86 2.94 5.05
N LEU A 137 18.53 3.06 4.97
CA LEU A 137 17.80 4.13 5.65
C LEU A 137 17.92 3.97 7.16
N THR A 138 18.09 5.08 7.87
CA THR A 138 17.96 5.08 9.32
C THR A 138 16.47 5.06 9.72
N PRO A 139 16.12 4.54 10.91
CA PRO A 139 14.72 4.55 11.39
C PRO A 139 14.09 5.95 11.53
N GLU A 140 14.90 7.01 11.54
CA GLU A 140 14.40 8.40 11.47
C GLU A 140 14.08 8.80 10.02
N GLN A 141 14.90 8.40 9.06
CA GLN A 141 14.65 8.67 7.64
C GLN A 141 13.43 7.91 7.14
N GLU A 142 13.27 6.63 7.48
CA GLU A 142 12.06 5.85 7.15
C GLU A 142 10.80 6.55 7.67
N ARG A 143 10.79 6.97 8.94
CA ARG A 143 9.65 7.73 9.50
C ARG A 143 9.38 9.04 8.77
N GLN A 144 10.42 9.75 8.35
CA GLN A 144 10.27 10.99 7.59
C GLN A 144 9.77 10.75 6.17
N LEU A 145 10.20 9.66 5.52
CA LEU A 145 9.72 9.25 4.21
C LEU A 145 8.26 8.82 4.26
N ASN A 146 7.86 8.03 5.26
CA ASN A 146 6.46 7.65 5.45
C ASN A 146 5.57 8.88 5.71
N ALA A 147 6.05 9.86 6.48
CA ALA A 147 5.31 11.11 6.71
C ALA A 147 5.23 11.99 5.44
N LEU A 148 6.28 11.97 4.60
CA LEU A 148 6.29 12.65 3.31
C LEU A 148 5.25 12.02 2.37
N ASP A 149 5.20 10.69 2.33
CA ASP A 149 4.28 9.90 1.51
C ASP A 149 2.82 10.20 1.87
N GLN A 150 2.46 10.09 3.16
CA GLN A 150 1.14 10.48 3.66
C GLN A 150 0.76 11.92 3.27
N THR A 151 1.72 12.85 3.38
CA THR A 151 1.47 14.26 3.01
C THR A 151 1.25 14.42 1.51
N TYR A 152 1.93 13.61 0.68
CA TYR A 152 1.74 13.61 -0.76
C TYR A 152 0.34 13.11 -1.11
N GLU A 153 -0.09 11.99 -0.55
CA GLU A 153 -1.42 11.39 -0.75
C GLU A 153 -2.53 12.36 -0.36
N GLU A 154 -2.48 12.94 0.85
CA GLU A 154 -3.46 13.92 1.31
C GLU A 154 -3.59 15.10 0.33
N ARG A 155 -2.45 15.59 -0.18
CA ARG A 155 -2.44 16.70 -1.14
C ARG A 155 -2.94 16.28 -2.51
N PHE A 156 -2.63 15.06 -2.95
CA PHE A 156 -3.10 14.52 -4.21
C PHE A 156 -4.62 14.36 -4.20
N VAL A 157 -5.18 13.73 -3.18
CA VAL A 157 -6.64 13.58 -3.00
C VAL A 157 -7.32 14.95 -2.96
N ALA A 158 -6.71 15.95 -2.30
CA ALA A 158 -7.24 17.31 -2.28
C ALA A 158 -7.26 18.01 -3.66
N LEU A 159 -6.51 17.53 -4.66
CA LEU A 159 -6.61 18.00 -6.05
C LEU A 159 -7.83 17.41 -6.77
N LEU A 160 -8.34 16.27 -6.31
CA LEU A 160 -9.42 15.55 -6.95
C LEU A 160 -10.78 16.09 -6.50
N THR A 161 -11.76 15.98 -7.40
CA THR A 161 -13.16 16.09 -7.01
C THR A 161 -13.66 14.74 -6.47
N PRO A 162 -14.73 14.70 -5.65
CA PRO A 162 -15.28 13.43 -5.15
C PRO A 162 -15.78 12.47 -6.24
N GLU A 163 -16.02 12.97 -7.45
CA GLU A 163 -16.33 12.12 -8.61
C GLU A 163 -15.05 11.54 -9.23
N GLN A 164 -13.97 12.32 -9.31
CA GLN A 164 -12.67 11.84 -9.79
C GLN A 164 -12.05 10.84 -8.83
N GLU A 165 -12.22 11.01 -7.52
CA GLU A 165 -11.77 10.05 -6.51
C GLU A 165 -12.43 8.69 -6.70
N ARG A 166 -13.76 8.63 -6.87
CA ARG A 166 -14.47 7.38 -7.19
C ARG A 166 -14.08 6.77 -8.53
N GLN A 167 -13.76 7.61 -9.52
CA GLN A 167 -13.29 7.14 -10.82
C GLN A 167 -11.86 6.59 -10.74
N LEU A 168 -11.03 7.14 -9.85
CA LEU A 168 -9.70 6.65 -9.57
C LEU A 168 -9.77 5.28 -8.86
N GLU A 169 -10.59 5.15 -7.82
CA GLU A 169 -10.81 3.88 -7.12
C GLU A 169 -11.26 2.76 -8.10
N ALA A 170 -12.22 3.05 -8.98
CA ALA A 170 -12.66 2.10 -10.00
C ALA A 170 -11.57 1.79 -11.04
N LEU A 171 -10.69 2.74 -11.34
CA LEU A 171 -9.56 2.55 -12.25
C LEU A 171 -8.49 1.66 -11.60
N ASP A 172 -8.23 1.83 -10.31
CA ASP A 172 -7.32 1.00 -9.53
C ASP A 172 -7.81 -0.45 -9.46
N GLU A 173 -9.10 -0.66 -9.13
CA GLU A 173 -9.73 -1.99 -9.16
C GLU A 173 -9.65 -2.65 -10.55
N GLN A 174 -9.83 -1.86 -11.61
CA GLN A 174 -9.70 -2.36 -12.97
C GLN A 174 -8.27 -2.81 -13.26
N MET A 175 -7.27 -2.01 -12.91
CA MET A 175 -5.86 -2.36 -13.08
C MET A 175 -5.54 -3.67 -12.37
N TYR A 176 -5.99 -3.81 -11.12
CA TYR A 176 -5.82 -5.05 -10.34
C TYR A 176 -6.44 -6.26 -11.02
N THR A 177 -7.67 -6.13 -11.50
CA THR A 177 -8.35 -7.21 -12.23
C THR A 177 -7.60 -7.57 -13.52
N GLU A 178 -7.05 -6.58 -14.23
CA GLU A 178 -6.25 -6.82 -15.43
C GLU A 178 -4.93 -7.51 -15.12
N LEU A 179 -4.25 -7.14 -14.03
CA LEU A 179 -3.03 -7.77 -13.55
C LEU A 179 -3.28 -9.23 -13.12
N GLU A 180 -4.32 -9.49 -12.33
CA GLU A 180 -4.68 -10.85 -11.91
C GLU A 180 -5.01 -11.74 -13.12
N ALA A 181 -5.75 -11.21 -14.09
CA ALA A 181 -6.08 -11.94 -15.31
C ALA A 181 -4.86 -12.18 -16.22
N ALA A 182 -3.91 -11.24 -16.23
CA ALA A 182 -2.66 -11.36 -16.98
C ALA A 182 -1.69 -12.37 -16.35
N PHE A 183 -1.64 -12.41 -15.01
CA PHE A 183 -0.66 -13.16 -14.24
C PHE A 183 -1.30 -14.04 -13.15
N PRO A 184 -2.21 -14.97 -13.50
CA PRO A 184 -3.00 -15.71 -12.52
C PRO A 184 -2.15 -16.61 -11.62
N GLU A 185 -1.02 -17.11 -12.10
CA GLU A 185 -0.10 -17.93 -11.30
C GLU A 185 0.72 -17.08 -10.32
N LEU A 186 1.05 -15.83 -10.66
CA LEU A 186 1.73 -14.90 -9.76
C LEU A 186 0.76 -14.44 -8.66
N ALA A 187 -0.45 -14.05 -9.04
CA ALA A 187 -1.49 -13.67 -8.09
C ALA A 187 -1.81 -14.79 -7.09
N ALA A 188 -1.85 -16.05 -7.54
CA ALA A 188 -2.05 -17.19 -6.65
C ALA A 188 -0.86 -17.42 -5.70
N GLN A 189 0.38 -17.22 -6.15
CA GLN A 189 1.57 -17.35 -5.30
C GLN A 189 1.64 -16.22 -4.27
N GLU A 190 1.35 -15.02 -4.71
CA GLU A 190 1.26 -13.80 -3.92
C GLU A 190 0.24 -13.97 -2.77
N ALA A 191 -0.98 -14.39 -3.07
CA ALA A 191 -2.01 -14.63 -2.06
C ALA A 191 -1.57 -15.63 -0.98
N VAL A 192 -0.92 -16.73 -1.37
CA VAL A 192 -0.42 -17.73 -0.41
C VAL A 192 0.72 -17.18 0.45
N GLN A 193 1.59 -16.36 -0.13
CA GLN A 193 2.74 -15.81 0.59
C GLN A 193 2.34 -14.71 1.55
N PHE A 194 1.47 -13.79 1.14
CA PHE A 194 0.93 -12.79 2.04
C PHE A 194 0.10 -13.42 3.16
N GLU A 195 -0.75 -14.42 2.88
CA GLU A 195 -1.46 -15.15 3.95
C GLU A 195 -0.49 -15.77 4.97
N ALA A 196 0.65 -16.30 4.52
CA ALA A 196 1.67 -16.86 5.39
C ALA A 196 2.38 -15.78 6.24
N LEU A 197 2.72 -14.64 5.63
CA LEU A 197 3.36 -13.50 6.30
C LEU A 197 2.42 -12.86 7.32
N GLU A 198 1.16 -12.65 6.96
CA GLU A 198 0.11 -12.18 7.88
C GLU A 198 -0.09 -13.15 9.05
N ALA A 199 -0.14 -14.45 8.78
CA ALA A 199 -0.25 -15.46 9.84
C ALA A 199 0.95 -15.41 10.81
N GLU A 200 2.17 -15.22 10.30
CA GLU A 200 3.37 -15.02 11.12
C GLU A 200 3.26 -13.73 11.95
N TYR A 201 2.81 -12.63 11.34
CA TYR A 201 2.61 -11.36 12.03
C TYR A 201 1.59 -11.47 13.16
N LEU A 202 0.41 -12.04 12.89
CA LEU A 202 -0.63 -12.27 13.90
C LEU A 202 -0.14 -13.20 15.02
N GLN A 203 0.63 -14.24 14.69
CA GLN A 203 1.27 -15.08 15.69
C GLN A 203 2.26 -14.27 16.55
N GLY A 204 3.07 -13.40 15.94
CA GLY A 204 3.98 -12.50 16.64
C GLY A 204 3.25 -11.53 17.57
N LEU A 205 2.16 -10.91 17.10
CA LEU A 205 1.31 -10.03 17.91
C LEU A 205 0.75 -10.77 19.12
N SER A 206 0.26 -12.00 18.95
CA SER A 206 -0.26 -12.81 20.06
C SER A 206 0.80 -13.07 21.14
N ALA A 207 2.10 -13.09 20.81
CA ALA A 207 3.17 -13.24 21.80
C ALA A 207 3.46 -11.96 22.59
N ILE A 208 3.08 -10.78 22.08
CA ILE A 208 3.34 -9.46 22.71
C ILE A 208 2.12 -8.99 23.51
N LEU A 209 0.93 -9.24 23.00
CA LEU A 209 -0.33 -8.80 23.60
C LEU A 209 -0.72 -9.70 24.78
N THR A 210 -1.37 -9.11 25.77
CA THR A 210 -1.99 -9.87 26.86
C THR A 210 -3.23 -10.62 26.37
N PRO A 211 -3.70 -11.68 27.05
CA PRO A 211 -4.93 -12.39 26.67
C PRO A 211 -6.19 -11.53 26.65
N GLU A 212 -6.19 -10.38 27.34
CA GLU A 212 -7.29 -9.41 27.29
C GLU A 212 -7.19 -8.54 26.03
N GLN A 213 -5.99 -8.05 25.71
CA GLN A 213 -5.73 -7.30 24.48
C GLN A 213 -5.97 -8.14 23.22
N GLN A 214 -5.59 -9.43 23.23
CA GLN A 214 -5.86 -10.35 22.12
C GLN A 214 -7.35 -10.50 21.84
N ARG A 215 -8.16 -10.69 22.89
CA ARG A 215 -9.63 -10.76 22.74
C ARG A 215 -10.23 -9.47 22.20
N GLN A 216 -9.64 -8.32 22.53
CA GLN A 216 -10.08 -7.05 21.99
C GLN A 216 -9.75 -6.95 20.49
N VAL A 217 -8.55 -7.34 20.06
CA VAL A 217 -8.18 -7.41 18.64
C VAL A 217 -9.09 -8.39 17.89
N GLU A 218 -9.33 -9.58 18.42
CA GLU A 218 -10.25 -10.56 17.81
C GLU A 218 -11.67 -10.02 17.65
N GLN A 219 -12.14 -9.22 18.61
CA GLN A 219 -13.46 -8.57 18.54
C GLN A 219 -13.52 -7.47 17.48
N GLU A 220 -12.47 -6.65 17.37
CA GLU A 220 -12.37 -5.62 16.33
C GLU A 220 -12.32 -6.29 14.94
N LEU A 221 -11.46 -7.29 14.76
CA LEU A 221 -11.35 -8.04 13.50
C LEU A 221 -12.67 -8.75 13.13
N ALA A 222 -13.35 -9.36 14.10
CA ALA A 222 -14.65 -10.00 13.86
C ALA A 222 -15.77 -8.98 13.55
N ALA A 223 -15.71 -7.77 14.14
CA ALA A 223 -16.67 -6.71 13.85
C ALA A 223 -16.50 -6.12 12.44
N CYS A 224 -15.30 -6.23 11.86
CA CYS A 224 -14.99 -5.83 10.49
C CYS A 224 -15.20 -6.95 9.45
N GLY A 225 -15.50 -8.18 9.88
CA GLY A 225 -15.52 -9.39 9.06
C GLY A 225 -16.90 -9.94 8.66
N ASP A 226 -17.99 -9.22 8.94
CA ASP A 226 -19.38 -9.58 8.56
C ASP A 226 -19.96 -8.65 7.47
#